data_AF-A0A6N7H4W3-F1
#
_entry.id   AF-A0A6N7H4W3-F1
#
_cell.length_a   1.000
_cell.length_b   1.000
_cell.length_c   1.000
_cell.angle_alpha   90.00
_cell.angle_beta   90.00
_cell.angle_gamma   90.00
#
_symmetry.space_group_name_H-M   'P 1'
#
loop_
_entity.id
_entity.type
_entity.pdbx_description
1 polymer ?
#
loop_
_entity_poly.entity_id
_entity_poly.type
_entity_poly.pdbx_seq_one_letter_code
_entity_poly.pdbx_strand_id
1 'polypeptide(L)'
;MAGTTACGGASDQTVSFCTDYGDAMHELVVAARNYADAPAEFATVYGATMDDLNRLRAGAPDERLRKAFDTASFTFTVFSEDRVRADFLTRADFSDNALVLACAEYGIDLSIV
;
A
#
# COMPACT_ATOMS: atom_id res chain seq x y z
N MET A 1 -7.97 6.09 -34.18
CA MET A 1 -8.56 6.09 -32.83
C MET A 1 -9.29 4.79 -32.64
N ALA A 2 -8.65 3.81 -32.00
CA ALA A 2 -9.28 2.56 -31.59
C ALA A 2 -8.96 2.42 -30.10
N GLY A 3 -9.83 2.99 -29.26
CA GLY A 3 -9.79 2.73 -27.83
C GLY A 3 -10.37 1.35 -27.63
N THR A 4 -9.52 0.34 -27.57
CA THR A 4 -9.89 -0.97 -27.04
C THR A 4 -10.18 -0.78 -25.56
N THR A 5 -11.47 -0.62 -25.24
CA THR A 5 -12.01 -0.80 -23.91
C THR A 5 -11.64 -2.22 -23.50
N ALA A 6 -10.61 -2.36 -22.66
CA ALA A 6 -10.29 -3.61 -22.01
C ALA A 6 -11.40 -3.88 -20.99
N CYS A 7 -12.54 -4.42 -21.45
CA CYS A 7 -13.42 -5.21 -20.61
C CYS A 7 -12.77 -6.60 -20.42
N GLY A 8 -11.63 -6.61 -19.74
CA GLY A 8 -11.06 -7.80 -19.12
C GLY A 8 -11.00 -7.49 -17.64
N GLY A 9 -11.68 -8.28 -16.81
CA GLY A 9 -11.53 -8.14 -15.36
C GLY A 9 -10.05 -8.20 -14.97
N ALA A 10 -9.72 -7.68 -13.78
CA ALA A 10 -8.37 -7.76 -13.26
C ALA A 10 -7.82 -9.18 -13.37
N SER A 11 -6.58 -9.32 -13.83
CA SER A 11 -5.90 -10.61 -13.82
C SER A 11 -5.70 -11.09 -12.38
N ASP A 12 -5.61 -12.41 -12.16
CA ASP A 12 -5.35 -12.96 -10.82
C ASP A 12 -4.08 -12.36 -10.18
N GLN A 13 -3.06 -12.05 -11.00
CA GLN A 13 -1.85 -11.39 -10.56
C GLN A 13 -2.10 -9.94 -10.10
N THR A 14 -2.96 -9.21 -10.83
CA THR A 14 -3.37 -7.85 -10.45
C THR A 14 -4.16 -7.85 -9.15
N VAL A 15 -5.07 -8.81 -8.99
CA VAL A 15 -5.84 -8.98 -7.75
C VAL A 15 -4.90 -9.27 -6.59
N SER A 16 -4.02 -10.28 -6.70
CA SER A 16 -3.04 -10.60 -5.64
C SER A 16 -2.17 -9.40 -5.29
N PHE A 17 -1.59 -8.72 -6.28
CA PHE A 17 -0.72 -7.57 -6.03
C PHE A 17 -1.42 -6.45 -5.25
N CYS A 18 -2.65 -6.11 -5.64
CA CYS A 18 -3.43 -5.07 -4.97
C CYS A 18 -3.85 -5.51 -3.55
N THR A 19 -4.32 -6.75 -3.39
CA THR A 19 -4.73 -7.30 -2.08
C THR A 19 -3.54 -7.39 -1.13
N ASP A 20 -2.40 -7.93 -1.57
CA ASP A 20 -1.19 -8.05 -0.75
C ASP A 20 -0.70 -6.67 -0.29
N TYR A 21 -0.79 -5.65 -1.14
CA TYR A 21 -0.51 -4.27 -0.74
C TYR A 21 -1.51 -3.75 0.31
N GLY A 22 -2.81 -3.95 0.07
CA GLY A 22 -3.87 -3.53 0.99
C GLY A 22 -3.72 -4.15 2.37
N ASP A 23 -3.46 -5.46 2.44
CA ASP A 23 -3.29 -6.22 3.68
C ASP A 23 -2.05 -5.75 4.45
N ALA A 24 -0.91 -5.59 3.76
CA ALA A 24 0.32 -5.10 4.38
C ALA A 24 0.15 -3.67 4.95
N MET A 25 -0.58 -2.81 4.23
CA MET A 25 -0.90 -1.47 4.69
C MET A 25 -1.90 -1.45 5.85
N HIS A 26 -2.91 -2.32 5.82
CA HIS A 26 -3.89 -2.47 6.90
C HIS A 26 -3.21 -2.87 8.21
N GLU A 27 -2.36 -3.91 8.16
CA GLU A 27 -1.60 -4.36 9.32
C GLU A 27 -0.72 -3.24 9.89
N LEU A 28 -0.02 -2.50 9.02
CA LEU A 28 0.82 -1.38 9.43
C LEU A 28 0.01 -0.27 10.11
N VAL A 29 -1.17 0.07 9.59
CA VAL A 29 -2.04 1.10 10.20
C VAL A 29 -2.61 0.64 11.54
N VAL A 30 -2.97 -0.63 11.67
CA VAL A 30 -3.38 -1.21 12.96
C VAL A 30 -2.24 -1.13 13.98
N ALA A 31 -1.02 -1.51 13.61
CA ALA A 31 0.14 -1.39 14.47
C ALA A 31 0.44 0.07 14.85
N ALA A 32 0.28 1.02 13.91
CA ALA A 32 0.42 2.44 14.17
C ALA A 32 -0.59 2.97 15.20
N ARG A 33 -1.86 2.51 15.12
CA ARG A 33 -2.90 2.86 16.09
C ARG A 33 -2.58 2.37 17.51
N ASN A 34 -1.89 1.25 17.63
CA ASN A 34 -1.47 0.65 18.90
C ASN A 34 -0.09 1.13 19.40
N TYR A 35 0.54 2.10 18.71
CA TYR A 35 1.92 2.53 19.00
C TYR A 35 2.13 2.97 20.45
N ALA A 36 1.13 3.59 21.09
CA ALA A 36 1.24 4.07 22.48
C ALA A 36 1.44 2.92 23.48
N ASP A 37 0.87 1.76 23.20
CA ASP A 37 0.93 0.58 24.06
C ASP A 37 2.06 -0.38 23.66
N ALA A 38 2.40 -0.44 22.37
CA ALA A 38 3.38 -1.38 21.81
C ALA A 38 4.33 -0.74 20.76
N PRO A 39 5.21 0.19 21.15
CA PRO A 39 6.09 0.88 20.20
C PRO A 39 7.12 -0.04 19.52
N ALA A 40 7.59 -1.09 20.21
CA ALA A 40 8.52 -2.07 19.65
C ALA A 40 7.85 -3.00 18.61
N GLU A 41 6.56 -3.27 18.78
CA GLU A 41 5.77 -4.04 17.83
C GLU A 41 5.60 -3.25 16.53
N PHE A 42 5.27 -1.96 16.61
CA PHE A 42 5.22 -1.10 15.44
C PHE A 42 6.53 -1.10 14.63
N ALA A 43 7.69 -1.01 15.29
CA ALA A 43 8.98 -1.05 14.60
C ALA A 43 9.20 -2.38 13.86
N THR A 44 8.75 -3.49 14.46
CA THR A 44 8.84 -4.83 13.88
C THR A 44 7.90 -4.98 12.68
N VAL A 45 6.63 -4.59 12.84
CA VAL A 45 5.63 -4.61 11.76
C VAL A 45 6.07 -3.71 10.63
N TYR A 46 6.51 -2.49 10.91
CA TYR A 46 7.00 -1.58 9.89
C TYR A 46 8.17 -2.16 9.09
N GLY A 47 9.15 -2.77 9.77
CA GLY A 47 10.26 -3.45 9.10
C GLY A 47 9.77 -4.55 8.16
N ALA A 48 8.90 -5.43 8.65
CA ALA A 48 8.30 -6.51 7.85
C ALA A 48 7.48 -5.97 6.67
N THR A 49 6.64 -4.96 6.88
CA THR A 49 5.87 -4.30 5.82
C THR A 49 6.79 -3.72 4.75
N MET A 50 7.89 -3.07 5.12
CA MET A 50 8.83 -2.53 4.12
C MET A 50 9.51 -3.64 3.31
N ASP A 51 9.84 -4.77 3.93
CA ASP A 51 10.36 -5.94 3.22
C ASP A 51 9.32 -6.53 2.26
N ASP A 52 8.05 -6.60 2.67
CA ASP A 52 6.94 -7.06 1.84
C ASP A 52 6.69 -6.12 0.65
N LEU A 53 6.66 -4.82 0.91
CA LEU A 53 6.55 -3.78 -0.11
C LEU A 53 7.70 -3.88 -1.13
N ASN A 54 8.95 -4.06 -0.67
CA ASN A 54 10.08 -4.23 -1.57
C ASN A 54 9.95 -5.49 -2.46
N ARG A 55 9.41 -6.59 -1.91
CA ARG A 55 9.11 -7.81 -2.68
C ARG A 55 7.97 -7.58 -3.68
N LEU A 56 6.89 -6.93 -3.27
CA LEU A 56 5.75 -6.61 -4.13
C LEU A 56 6.16 -5.72 -5.30
N ARG A 57 7.00 -4.71 -5.07
CA ARG A 57 7.52 -3.83 -6.12
C ARG A 57 8.15 -4.61 -7.29
N ALA A 58 8.89 -5.68 -6.98
CA ALA A 58 9.52 -6.53 -7.98
C ALA A 58 8.52 -7.40 -8.75
N GLY A 59 7.36 -7.69 -8.15
CA GLY A 59 6.27 -8.50 -8.71
C GLY A 59 5.15 -7.69 -9.38
N ALA A 60 5.31 -6.37 -9.54
CA ALA A 60 4.27 -5.52 -10.11
C ALA A 60 3.85 -6.01 -11.52
N PRO A 61 2.54 -6.22 -11.75
CA PRO A 61 2.04 -6.87 -12.98
C PRO A 61 2.17 -5.98 -14.22
N ASP A 62 2.19 -4.66 -14.04
CA ASP A 62 2.39 -3.70 -15.12
C ASP A 62 3.10 -2.41 -14.64
N GLU A 63 3.50 -1.59 -15.61
CA GLU A 63 4.23 -0.36 -15.34
C GLU A 63 3.38 0.69 -14.62
N ARG A 64 2.06 0.67 -14.80
CA ARG A 64 1.16 1.64 -14.17
C ARG A 64 1.10 1.38 -12.66
N LEU A 65 0.81 0.14 -12.27
CA LEU A 65 0.78 -0.29 -10.88
C LEU A 65 2.15 -0.13 -10.22
N ARG A 66 3.24 -0.40 -10.94
CA ARG A 66 4.60 -0.13 -10.45
C ARG A 66 4.85 1.34 -10.15
N LYS A 67 4.44 2.26 -11.05
CA LYS A 67 4.60 3.72 -10.82
C LYS A 67 3.72 4.22 -9.68
N ALA A 68 2.50 3.71 -9.57
CA ALA A 68 1.60 4.03 -8.47
C ALA A 68 2.18 3.56 -7.13
N PHE A 69 2.71 2.34 -7.10
CA PHE A 69 3.44 1.78 -5.95
C PHE A 69 4.64 2.64 -5.55
N ASP A 70 5.48 3.03 -6.51
CA ASP A 70 6.65 3.88 -6.24
C ASP A 70 6.26 5.23 -5.63
N THR A 71 5.16 5.82 -6.12
CA THR A 71 4.59 7.06 -5.60
C THR A 71 4.06 6.88 -4.18
N ALA A 72 3.30 5.82 -3.93
CA ALA A 72 2.75 5.52 -2.61
C ALA A 72 3.85 5.24 -1.58
N SER A 73 4.91 4.54 -1.99
CA SER A 73 6.01 4.12 -1.11
C SER A 73 6.91 5.28 -0.68
N PHE A 74 7.01 6.33 -1.50
CA PHE A 74 7.82 7.51 -1.18
C PHE A 74 7.43 8.13 0.17
N THR A 75 6.14 8.16 0.48
CA THR A 75 5.60 8.75 1.72
C THR A 75 6.16 8.10 2.99
N PHE A 76 6.47 6.79 2.97
CA PHE A 76 7.03 6.09 4.13
C PHE A 76 8.50 6.46 4.40
N THR A 77 9.21 6.98 3.40
CA THR A 77 10.64 7.34 3.53
C THR A 77 10.86 8.72 4.14
N VAL A 78 9.80 9.53 4.29
CA VAL A 78 9.89 10.93 4.72
C VAL A 78 10.14 11.06 6.24
N PHE A 79 9.71 10.08 7.03
CA PHE A 79 9.78 10.15 8.50
C PHE A 79 10.88 9.25 9.05
N SER A 80 11.84 9.82 9.78
CA SER A 80 12.93 9.10 10.44
C SER A 80 12.56 8.55 11.83
N GLU A 81 11.57 9.14 12.49
CA GLU A 81 11.14 8.75 13.84
C GLU A 81 9.86 7.90 13.79
N ASP A 82 9.89 6.73 14.45
CA ASP A 82 8.77 5.79 14.47
C ASP A 82 7.50 6.41 15.05
N ARG A 83 7.62 7.24 16.09
CA ARG A 83 6.46 7.94 16.68
C ARG A 83 5.78 8.87 15.68
N VAL A 84 6.57 9.64 14.92
CA VAL A 84 6.04 10.57 13.91
C VAL A 84 5.43 9.79 12.75
N ARG A 85 6.07 8.68 12.36
CA ARG A 85 5.55 7.79 11.33
C ARG A 85 4.21 7.16 11.75
N ALA A 86 4.11 6.66 12.98
CA ALA A 86 2.86 6.11 13.50
C ALA A 86 1.76 7.17 13.55
N ASP A 87 2.04 8.37 14.09
CA ASP A 87 1.04 9.46 14.11
C ASP A 87 0.56 9.83 12.70
N PHE A 88 1.48 9.90 11.73
CA PHE A 88 1.13 10.10 10.32
C PHE A 88 0.20 9.00 9.79
N LEU A 89 0.57 7.73 9.96
CA LEU A 89 -0.20 6.57 9.48
C LEU A 89 -1.61 6.52 10.08
N THR A 90 -1.78 6.92 11.34
CA THR A 90 -3.10 6.94 11.98
C THR A 90 -4.04 8.04 11.46
N ARG A 91 -3.48 9.10 10.85
CA ARG A 91 -4.22 10.27 10.36
C ARG A 91 -4.29 10.36 8.85
N ALA A 92 -3.45 9.60 8.15
CA ALA A 92 -3.39 9.59 6.70
C ALA A 92 -4.73 9.10 6.14
N ASP A 93 -5.22 9.82 5.13
CA ASP A 93 -6.32 9.34 4.30
C ASP A 93 -5.73 8.49 3.17
N PHE A 94 -6.03 7.20 3.19
CA PHE A 94 -5.55 6.25 2.18
C PHE A 94 -6.44 6.21 0.93
N SER A 95 -7.60 6.89 0.91
CA SER A 95 -8.42 6.95 -0.30
C SER A 95 -7.70 7.64 -1.45
N ASP A 96 -6.81 8.59 -1.13
CA ASP A 96 -5.99 9.32 -2.10
C ASP A 96 -4.63 8.66 -2.36
N ASN A 97 -4.39 7.48 -1.79
CA ASN A 97 -3.16 6.74 -2.05
C ASN A 97 -3.08 6.35 -3.53
N ALA A 98 -1.96 6.68 -4.18
CA ALA A 98 -1.78 6.47 -5.61
C ALA A 98 -2.02 5.01 -6.05
N LEU A 99 -1.65 4.04 -5.21
CA LEU A 99 -1.86 2.63 -5.51
C LEU A 99 -3.29 2.17 -5.25
N VAL A 100 -3.96 2.68 -4.21
CA VAL A 100 -5.41 2.45 -3.98
C VAL A 100 -6.21 2.92 -5.18
N LEU A 101 -5.96 4.15 -5.64
CA LEU A 101 -6.60 4.72 -6.83
C LEU A 101 -6.29 3.90 -8.09
N ALA A 102 -5.05 3.46 -8.27
CA ALA A 102 -4.67 2.66 -9.41
C ALA A 102 -5.38 1.30 -9.40
N CYS A 103 -5.45 0.60 -8.26
CA CYS A 103 -6.16 -0.68 -8.11
C CYS A 103 -7.67 -0.55 -8.39
N ALA A 104 -8.28 0.57 -7.97
CA ALA A 104 -9.69 0.84 -8.24
C ALA A 104 -10.00 0.92 -9.75
N GLU A 105 -9.06 1.37 -10.58
CA GLU A 105 -9.23 1.37 -12.04
C GLU A 105 -9.25 -0.03 -12.66
N TYR A 106 -8.72 -1.04 -11.96
CA TYR A 106 -8.85 -2.45 -12.33
C TYR A 106 -10.10 -3.10 -11.70
N GLY A 107 -10.93 -2.33 -11.00
CA GLY A 107 -12.12 -2.83 -10.29
C GLY A 107 -11.81 -3.50 -8.95
N ILE A 108 -10.61 -3.28 -8.39
CA ILE A 108 -10.21 -3.81 -7.08
C ILE A 108 -10.31 -2.68 -6.06
N ASP A 109 -11.23 -2.81 -5.12
CA ASP A 109 -11.40 -1.86 -4.02
C ASP A 109 -10.53 -2.29 -2.83
N LEU A 110 -9.66 -1.39 -2.37
CA LEU A 110 -8.76 -1.62 -1.25
C LEU A 110 -9.22 -0.80 -0.05
N SER A 111 -9.69 -1.48 0.99
CA SER A 111 -9.97 -0.85 2.29
C SER A 111 -8.79 -1.09 3.22
N ILE A 112 -7.92 -0.09 3.34
CA ILE A 112 -6.79 -0.11 4.27
C ILE A 112 -7.27 0.17 5.71
N VAL A 113 -8.39 0.88 5.88
CA VAL A 113 -9.06 1.19 7.16
C VAL A 113 -10.54 1.50 6.98
#